data_AF-T1FLC6-F1
#
_entry.id   AF-T1FLC6-F1
#
_cell.length_a   1.000
_cell.length_b   1.000
_cell.length_c   1.000
_cell.angle_alpha   90.00
_cell.angle_beta   90.00
_cell.angle_gamma   90.00
#
_symmetry.space_group_name_H-M   'P 1'
#
loop_
_entity.id
_entity.type
_entity.pdbx_description
1 polymer ?
#
loop_
_entity_poly.entity_id
_entity_poly.type
_entity_poly.pdbx_seq_one_letter_code
_entity_poly.pdbx_strand_id
1 'polypeptide(L)'
;MDSVRSAPVRDNYPMCATWPGSVKLGVKVELKCNANLPKFRYLIAQAGANSLDGSFTICELEAYEPVNKDSLIWKRQAGTYLTGYKMTSLKSRSVMQCVNRCRHSGQCDSINFNVGSLTCQLNKHANGYSPKKLTNNVDWSFYTAYYY
;
A
#
# COMPACT_ATOMS: atom_id res chain seq x y z
N MET A 1 19.82 -5.24 14.70
CA MET A 1 19.68 -6.55 14.05
C MET A 1 19.30 -6.29 12.61
N ASP A 2 20.30 -6.27 11.74
CA ASP A 2 20.10 -6.08 10.31
C ASP A 2 19.39 -7.31 9.74
N SER A 3 18.11 -7.12 9.41
CA SER A 3 17.34 -8.11 8.66
C SER A 3 18.07 -8.33 7.34
N VAL A 4 18.60 -9.54 7.14
CA VAL A 4 19.18 -10.00 5.88
C VAL A 4 18.09 -9.88 4.82
N ARG A 5 18.09 -8.77 4.09
CA ARG A 5 17.20 -8.59 2.94
C ARG A 5 17.72 -9.51 1.86
N SER A 6 16.94 -10.53 1.54
CA SER A 6 17.13 -11.27 0.30
C SER A 6 17.27 -10.30 -0.86
N ALA A 7 18.12 -10.64 -1.84
CA ALA A 7 18.29 -9.81 -3.02
C ALA A 7 16.90 -9.51 -3.63
N PRO A 8 16.61 -8.26 -4.01
CA PRO A 8 15.33 -7.91 -4.59
C PRO A 8 15.10 -8.74 -5.85
N VAL A 9 13.97 -9.43 -5.89
CA VAL A 9 13.56 -10.16 -7.09
C VAL A 9 13.00 -9.14 -8.08
N ARG A 10 13.45 -9.21 -9.34
CA ARG A 10 12.95 -8.35 -10.42
C ARG A 10 11.42 -8.38 -10.43
N ASP A 11 10.81 -7.22 -10.58
CA ASP A 11 9.35 -6.99 -10.60
C ASP A 11 8.60 -7.34 -9.31
N ASN A 12 9.31 -7.62 -8.22
CA ASN A 12 8.72 -7.95 -6.91
C ASN A 12 9.14 -6.96 -5.83
N TYR A 13 9.23 -5.68 -6.20
CA TYR A 13 9.56 -4.61 -5.27
C TYR A 13 8.32 -4.21 -4.46
N PRO A 14 8.46 -3.92 -3.15
CA PRO A 14 7.39 -3.26 -2.40
C PRO A 14 7.08 -1.91 -3.05
N MET A 15 5.86 -1.77 -3.57
CA MET A 15 5.44 -0.55 -4.28
C MET A 15 4.72 0.39 -3.32
N CYS A 16 5.11 1.66 -3.33
CA CYS A 16 4.44 2.74 -2.61
C CYS A 16 3.47 3.49 -3.53
N ALA A 17 2.17 3.19 -3.44
CA ALA A 17 1.16 3.76 -4.33
C ALA A 17 1.59 3.66 -5.82
N THR A 18 1.00 4.46 -6.70
CA THR A 18 1.42 4.51 -8.11
C THR A 18 1.26 5.95 -8.58
N TRP A 19 2.30 6.47 -9.24
CA TRP A 19 2.18 7.78 -9.88
C TRP A 19 1.15 7.69 -11.03
N PRO A 20 0.12 8.55 -11.05
CA PRO A 20 -1.00 8.38 -11.97
C PRO A 20 -0.67 8.73 -13.44
N GLY A 21 0.53 9.25 -13.73
CA GLY A 21 0.93 9.65 -15.08
C GLY A 21 2.36 9.24 -15.42
N SER A 22 2.92 9.86 -16.46
CA SER A 22 4.33 9.69 -16.79
C SER A 22 5.20 10.51 -15.84
N VAL A 23 6.29 9.91 -15.35
CA VAL A 23 7.32 10.64 -14.60
C VAL A 23 8.26 11.28 -15.63
N LYS A 24 8.44 12.60 -15.56
CA LYS A 24 9.40 13.31 -16.41
C LYS A 24 10.83 12.93 -16.03
N LEU A 25 11.73 12.90 -17.02
CA LEU A 25 13.15 12.61 -16.78
C LEU A 25 13.76 13.62 -15.79
N GLY A 26 14.57 13.10 -14.86
CA GLY A 26 15.28 13.92 -13.86
C GLY A 26 14.41 14.50 -12.75
N VAL A 27 13.14 14.10 -12.64
CA VAL A 27 12.22 14.61 -11.61
C VAL A 27 12.13 13.66 -10.42
N LYS A 28 12.19 14.22 -9.20
CA LYS A 28 11.81 13.53 -7.97
C LYS A 28 10.30 13.58 -7.80
N VAL A 29 9.70 12.42 -7.56
CA VAL A 29 8.27 12.29 -7.24
C VAL A 29 8.13 11.67 -5.85
N GLU A 30 7.28 12.26 -5.03
CA GLU A 30 6.97 11.74 -3.69
C GLU A 30 5.55 11.16 -3.66
N LEU A 31 5.42 9.97 -3.11
CA LEU A 31 4.17 9.22 -3.02
C LEU A 31 3.91 8.84 -1.56
N LYS A 32 2.62 8.80 -1.18
CA LYS A 32 2.22 8.32 0.14
C LYS A 32 2.21 6.80 0.17
N CYS A 33 3.06 6.22 1.01
CA CYS A 33 3.17 4.78 1.20
C CYS A 33 2.07 4.23 2.12
N ASN A 34 1.90 2.92 2.12
CA ASN A 34 1.22 2.22 3.21
C ASN A 34 2.00 2.43 4.52
N ALA A 35 1.28 2.67 5.61
CA ALA A 35 1.86 2.89 6.93
C ALA A 35 2.72 1.74 7.48
N ASN A 36 2.53 0.50 7.02
CA ASN A 36 3.30 -0.66 7.48
C ASN A 36 4.47 -1.04 6.55
N LEU A 37 4.75 -0.23 5.54
CA LEU A 37 5.84 -0.49 4.61
C LEU A 37 7.18 -0.28 5.34
N PRO A 38 8.09 -1.26 5.36
CA PRO A 38 9.40 -1.07 5.98
C PRO A 38 10.23 -0.05 5.20
N LYS A 39 11.15 0.65 5.87
CA LYS A 39 12.11 1.53 5.19
C LYS A 39 12.93 0.77 4.15
N PHE A 40 13.14 1.26 2.95
CA PHE A 40 14.02 0.59 1.97
C PHE A 40 14.58 1.57 0.96
N ARG A 41 15.63 1.11 0.27
CA ARG A 41 16.27 1.82 -0.82
C ARG A 41 16.63 0.82 -1.91
N TYR A 42 16.17 1.07 -3.12
CA TYR A 42 16.48 0.28 -4.30
C TYR A 42 17.10 1.16 -5.37
N LEU A 43 18.15 0.64 -6.00
CA LEU A 43 18.68 1.15 -7.27
C LEU A 43 18.19 0.22 -8.37
N ILE A 44 17.35 0.74 -9.26
CA ILE A 44 16.76 0.01 -10.38
C ILE A 44 17.52 0.43 -11.63
N ALA A 45 18.36 -0.47 -12.15
CA ALA A 45 19.06 -0.31 -13.41
C ALA A 45 18.36 -1.15 -14.49
N GLN A 46 17.85 -0.49 -15.52
CA GLN A 46 17.08 -1.13 -16.60
C GLN A 46 17.59 -0.68 -17.96
N ALA A 47 17.88 -1.65 -18.84
CA ALA A 47 18.06 -1.40 -20.26
C ALA A 47 16.71 -1.46 -20.97
N GLY A 48 16.50 -0.63 -21.98
CA GLY A 48 15.31 -0.67 -22.81
C GLY A 48 15.18 -2.04 -23.49
N ALA A 49 14.09 -2.76 -23.23
CA ALA A 49 13.82 -4.01 -23.93
C ALA A 49 13.69 -3.72 -25.44
N ASN A 50 14.57 -4.32 -26.25
CA ASN A 50 14.63 -4.16 -27.71
C ASN A 50 15.15 -2.81 -28.23
N SER A 51 15.89 -2.04 -27.41
CA SER A 51 16.55 -0.80 -27.87
C SER A 51 17.78 -1.13 -28.72
N LEU A 52 17.72 -0.90 -30.03
CA LEU A 52 18.90 -0.98 -30.91
C LEU A 52 19.99 0.05 -30.53
N ASP A 53 19.57 1.20 -29.98
CA ASP A 53 20.46 2.32 -29.63
C ASP A 53 20.84 2.36 -28.13
N GLY A 54 20.75 1.24 -27.42
CA GLY A 54 21.31 1.11 -26.07
C GLY A 54 20.82 2.14 -25.05
N SER A 55 19.50 2.26 -24.83
CA SER A 55 18.97 3.10 -23.76
C SER A 55 19.10 2.41 -22.40
N PHE A 56 19.72 3.10 -21.44
CA PHE A 56 19.91 2.63 -20.07
C PHE A 56 19.38 3.66 -19.09
N THR A 57 18.55 3.21 -18.15
CA THR A 57 17.90 4.05 -17.14
C THR A 57 18.29 3.56 -15.76
N ILE A 58 18.67 4.49 -14.90
CA ILE A 58 18.84 4.27 -13.46
C ILE A 58 17.75 5.05 -12.74
N CYS A 59 16.96 4.36 -11.92
CA CYS A 59 16.00 4.95 -11.01
C CYS A 59 16.34 4.60 -9.57
N GLU A 60 16.11 5.53 -8.66
CA GLU A 60 16.20 5.30 -7.23
C GLU A 60 14.80 5.32 -6.61
N LEU A 61 14.53 4.31 -5.77
CA LEU A 61 13.30 4.22 -5.00
C LEU A 61 13.65 4.13 -3.52
N GLU A 62 13.17 5.10 -2.73
CA GLU A 62 13.39 5.15 -1.29
C GLU A 62 12.06 5.26 -0.54
N ALA A 63 11.90 4.42 0.49
CA ALA A 63 10.84 4.50 1.48
C ALA A 63 11.46 4.80 2.84
N TYR A 64 10.97 5.85 3.50
CA TYR A 64 11.42 6.30 4.82
C TYR A 64 10.31 6.17 5.86
N GLU A 65 10.70 6.11 7.13
CA GLU A 65 9.74 6.13 8.25
C GLU A 65 9.07 7.50 8.38
N PRO A 66 7.81 7.58 8.82
CA PRO A 66 7.17 8.87 9.05
C PRO A 66 7.92 9.67 10.12
N VAL A 67 8.03 10.98 9.91
CA VAL A 67 8.64 11.90 10.89
C VAL A 67 7.87 11.86 12.22
N ASN A 68 6.55 11.75 12.14
CA ASN A 68 5.67 11.62 13.31
C ASN A 68 4.82 10.35 13.20
N LYS A 69 5.04 9.38 14.10
CA LYS A 69 4.25 8.13 14.15
C LYS A 69 2.79 8.34 14.56
N ASP A 70 2.48 9.49 15.16
CA ASP A 70 1.12 9.86 15.55
C ASP A 70 0.34 10.55 14.42
N SER A 71 0.96 10.85 13.27
CA SER A 71 0.29 11.44 12.10
C SER A 71 -0.49 10.44 11.23
N LEU A 72 -0.77 9.24 11.76
CA LEU A 72 -1.49 8.19 11.05
C LEU A 72 -2.95 8.57 10.82
N ILE A 73 -3.35 8.72 9.55
CA ILE A 73 -4.71 9.07 9.14
C ILE A 73 -5.33 7.89 8.40
N TRP A 74 -6.58 7.59 8.73
CA TRP A 74 -7.40 6.60 8.02
C TRP A 74 -8.34 7.30 7.03
N LYS A 75 -8.18 7.03 5.74
CA LYS A 75 -9.05 7.57 4.68
C LYS A 75 -10.11 6.58 4.29
N ARG A 76 -11.35 7.04 4.28
CA ARG A 76 -12.52 6.28 3.82
C ARG A 76 -12.73 6.44 2.32
N GLN A 77 -13.00 5.34 1.64
CA GLN A 77 -13.56 5.27 0.29
C GLN A 77 -14.94 4.59 0.39
N ALA A 78 -16.00 5.40 0.47
CA ALA A 78 -17.37 4.90 0.62
C ALA A 78 -17.84 4.20 -0.66
N GLY A 79 -18.67 3.17 -0.53
CA GLY A 79 -19.21 2.42 -1.67
C GLY A 79 -18.15 1.61 -2.41
N THR A 80 -17.04 1.27 -1.75
CA THR A 80 -15.96 0.50 -2.35
C THR A 80 -15.52 -0.64 -1.44
N TYR A 81 -15.01 -1.70 -2.07
CA TYR A 81 -14.54 -2.90 -1.41
C TYR A 81 -13.25 -3.39 -2.07
N LEU A 82 -12.23 -3.69 -1.26
CA LEU A 82 -10.99 -4.26 -1.75
C LEU A 82 -11.08 -5.79 -1.79
N THR A 83 -11.00 -6.36 -2.99
CA THR A 83 -11.06 -7.81 -3.24
C THR A 83 -9.68 -8.46 -3.26
N GLY A 84 -9.58 -9.72 -2.82
CA GLY A 84 -8.37 -10.54 -2.97
C GLY A 84 -7.24 -10.30 -1.95
N TYR A 85 -7.42 -9.36 -1.02
CA TYR A 85 -6.42 -9.04 0.02
C TYR A 85 -6.89 -9.32 1.45
N LYS A 86 -8.07 -9.95 1.60
CA LYS A 86 -8.66 -10.27 2.91
C LYS A 86 -7.78 -11.27 3.66
N MET A 87 -7.27 -10.86 4.82
CA MET A 87 -6.56 -11.71 5.77
C MET A 87 -7.53 -12.42 6.71
N THR A 88 -8.45 -11.66 7.33
CA THR A 88 -9.43 -12.22 8.27
C THR A 88 -10.72 -11.40 8.28
N SER A 89 -11.78 -11.99 8.81
CA SER A 89 -13.11 -11.36 8.95
C SER A 89 -13.63 -11.58 10.37
N LEU A 90 -14.17 -10.52 10.97
CA LEU A 90 -14.72 -10.52 12.32
C LEU A 90 -15.93 -9.62 12.42
N LYS A 91 -16.73 -9.77 13.49
CA LYS A 91 -17.77 -8.81 13.85
C LYS A 91 -17.15 -7.64 14.59
N SER A 92 -17.56 -6.43 14.23
CA SER A 92 -17.11 -5.19 14.85
C SER A 92 -18.26 -4.21 14.89
N ARG A 93 -18.58 -3.71 16.10
CA ARG A 93 -19.73 -2.81 16.34
C ARG A 93 -19.54 -1.44 15.71
N SER A 94 -18.30 -1.08 15.38
CA SER A 94 -17.98 0.17 14.71
C SER A 94 -16.74 0.03 13.82
N VAL A 95 -16.56 1.01 12.93
CA VAL A 95 -15.33 1.16 12.14
C VAL A 95 -14.13 1.35 13.05
N MET A 96 -14.26 2.14 14.13
CA MET A 96 -13.14 2.42 15.04
C MET A 96 -12.65 1.14 15.75
N GLN A 97 -13.57 0.26 16.15
CA GLN A 97 -13.19 -1.04 16.69
C GLN A 97 -12.47 -1.90 15.64
N CYS A 98 -12.87 -1.84 14.37
CA CYS A 98 -12.21 -2.54 13.27
C CYS A 98 -10.79 -2.00 13.02
N VAL A 99 -10.63 -0.67 13.01
CA VAL A 99 -9.33 0.00 12.92
C VAL A 99 -8.42 -0.39 14.07
N ASN A 100 -8.92 -0.38 15.30
CA ASN A 100 -8.12 -0.79 16.46
C ASN A 100 -7.67 -2.25 16.35
N ARG A 101 -8.54 -3.15 15.89
CA ARG A 101 -8.16 -4.56 15.64
C ARG A 101 -7.09 -4.68 14.56
N CYS A 102 -7.16 -3.87 13.51
CA CYS A 102 -6.14 -3.79 12.47
C CYS A 102 -4.79 -3.35 13.05
N ARG A 103 -4.76 -2.27 13.84
CA ARG A 103 -3.53 -1.76 14.47
C ARG A 103 -2.87 -2.78 15.39
N HIS A 104 -3.66 -3.51 16.18
CA HIS A 104 -3.13 -4.51 17.12
C HIS A 104 -2.62 -5.79 16.45
N SER A 105 -3.00 -6.08 15.19
CA SER A 105 -2.55 -7.32 14.54
C SER A 105 -1.11 -7.24 14.01
N GLY A 106 -0.58 -6.04 13.80
CA GLY A 106 0.75 -5.80 13.22
C GLY A 106 0.91 -6.25 11.76
N GLN A 107 -0.12 -6.83 11.14
CA GLN A 107 -0.09 -7.36 9.77
C GLN A 107 -1.23 -6.82 8.89
N CYS A 108 -2.05 -5.92 9.45
CA CYS A 108 -3.20 -5.37 8.75
C CYS A 108 -2.87 -3.98 8.20
N ASP A 109 -3.10 -3.86 6.90
CA ASP A 109 -2.70 -2.74 6.06
C ASP A 109 -3.88 -1.82 5.68
N SER A 110 -5.08 -2.39 5.70
CA SER A 110 -6.32 -1.66 5.45
C SER A 110 -7.51 -2.49 5.95
N ILE A 111 -8.71 -1.91 5.92
CA ILE A 111 -9.94 -2.62 6.30
C ILE A 111 -11.03 -2.46 5.24
N ASN A 112 -11.87 -3.49 5.09
CA ASN A 112 -13.22 -3.34 4.53
C ASN A 112 -14.21 -3.39 5.69
N PHE A 113 -15.14 -2.44 5.76
CA PHE A 113 -16.20 -2.43 6.77
C PHE A 113 -17.57 -2.37 6.10
N ASN A 114 -18.44 -3.30 6.49
CA ASN A 114 -19.84 -3.33 6.08
C ASN A 114 -20.71 -2.85 7.24
N VAL A 115 -21.45 -1.76 7.02
CA VAL A 115 -22.24 -1.11 8.08
C VAL A 115 -23.48 -1.93 8.42
N GLY A 116 -24.18 -2.48 7.41
CA GLY A 116 -25.43 -3.21 7.64
C GLY A 116 -25.23 -4.52 8.41
N SER A 117 -24.15 -5.25 8.12
CA SER A 117 -23.84 -6.53 8.77
C SER A 117 -22.86 -6.41 9.94
N LEU A 118 -22.32 -5.22 10.21
CA LEU A 118 -21.25 -4.99 11.21
C LEU A 118 -20.03 -5.90 11.00
N THR A 119 -19.72 -6.18 9.73
CA THR A 119 -18.62 -7.07 9.36
C THR A 119 -17.38 -6.25 9.07
N CYS A 120 -16.30 -6.58 9.76
CA CYS A 120 -14.97 -6.00 9.60
C CYS A 120 -14.06 -7.04 8.96
N GLN A 121 -13.46 -6.68 7.84
CA GLN A 121 -12.41 -7.48 7.20
C GLN A 121 -11.10 -6.73 7.29
N LEU A 122 -10.08 -7.42 7.79
CA LEU A 122 -8.71 -6.93 7.81
C LEU A 122 -8.03 -7.38 6.53
N ASN A 123 -7.33 -6.48 5.86
CA ASN A 123 -6.61 -6.76 4.63
C ASN A 123 -5.10 -6.70 4.84
N LYS A 124 -4.37 -7.49 4.07
CA LYS A 124 -2.90 -7.51 4.04
C LYS A 124 -2.41 -7.33 2.61
N HIS A 125 -1.60 -6.30 2.40
CA HIS A 125 -1.03 -5.85 1.14
C HIS A 125 0.17 -4.93 1.40
N ALA A 126 1.22 -5.47 2.05
CA ALA A 126 2.42 -4.70 2.37
C ALA A 126 3.03 -3.98 1.15
N ASN A 127 2.94 -4.58 -0.04
CA ASN A 127 3.43 -4.02 -1.30
C ASN A 127 2.42 -3.12 -2.02
N GLY A 128 1.38 -2.65 -1.31
CA GLY A 128 0.24 -1.95 -1.89
C GLY A 128 -0.75 -2.88 -2.58
N TYR A 129 -1.83 -2.28 -3.09
CA TYR A 129 -2.91 -2.99 -3.76
C TYR A 129 -3.16 -2.43 -5.16
N SER A 130 -3.61 -3.29 -6.08
CA SER A 130 -3.99 -2.85 -7.43
C SER A 130 -5.31 -2.06 -7.39
N PRO A 131 -5.41 -0.88 -8.03
CA PRO A 131 -6.66 -0.14 -8.15
C PRO A 131 -7.77 -0.96 -8.82
N LYS A 132 -7.43 -1.91 -9.70
CA LYS A 132 -8.39 -2.82 -10.36
C LYS A 132 -9.09 -3.77 -9.38
N LYS A 133 -8.56 -3.94 -8.17
CA LYS A 133 -9.12 -4.79 -7.11
C LYS A 133 -10.07 -4.02 -6.20
N LEU A 134 -10.13 -2.69 -6.31
CA LEU A 134 -11.18 -1.89 -5.69
C LEU A 134 -12.43 -1.95 -6.57
N THR A 135 -13.46 -2.60 -6.05
CA THR A 135 -14.75 -2.75 -6.73
C THR A 135 -15.79 -1.85 -6.09
N ASN A 136 -16.72 -1.32 -6.90
CA ASN A 136 -17.89 -0.61 -6.39
C ASN A 136 -18.79 -1.59 -5.64
N ASN A 137 -19.08 -1.28 -4.39
CA ASN A 137 -20.02 -2.02 -3.56
C ASN A 137 -20.59 -1.10 -2.47
N VAL A 138 -21.85 -0.70 -2.62
CA VAL A 138 -22.52 0.31 -1.79
C VAL A 138 -22.62 -0.05 -0.32
N ASP A 139 -22.63 -1.34 0.01
CA ASP A 139 -22.77 -1.82 1.39
C ASP A 139 -21.44 -1.77 2.16
N TRP A 140 -20.34 -1.54 1.46
CA TRP A 140 -18.99 -1.59 2.00
C TRP A 140 -18.30 -0.22 1.93
N SER A 141 -17.38 -0.02 2.86
CA SER A 141 -16.43 1.07 2.82
C SER A 141 -15.03 0.52 3.03
N PHE A 142 -14.13 0.88 2.13
CA PHE A 142 -12.71 0.59 2.24
C PHE A 142 -12.01 1.70 3.01
N TYR A 143 -11.12 1.35 3.93
CA TYR A 143 -10.30 2.32 4.65
C TYR A 143 -8.84 1.95 4.58
N THR A 144 -8.01 2.90 4.16
CA THR A 144 -6.54 2.75 4.09
C THR A 144 -5.86 3.78 4.99
N ALA A 145 -4.69 3.42 5.52
CA ALA A 145 -3.92 4.26 6.42
C ALA A 145 -2.67 4.81 5.74
N TYR A 146 -2.39 6.10 5.97
CA TYR A 146 -1.16 6.76 5.53
C TYR A 146 -0.72 7.79 6.57
N TYR A 147 0.57 8.12 6.58
CA TYR A 147 1.10 9.21 7.39
C TYR A 147 0.99 10.56 6.64
N TYR A 148 0.82 11.63 7.41
CA TYR A 148 0.92 13.01 6.92
C TYR A 148 2.31 13.58 7.24
#